data_AF-A0A2V8F291-F1
#
_entry.id   AF-A0A2V8F291-F1
#
_cell.length_a   1.000
_cell.length_b   1.000
_cell.length_c   1.000
_cell.angle_alpha   90.00
_cell.angle_beta   90.00
_cell.angle_gamma   90.00
#
_symmetry.space_group_name_H-M   'P 1'
#
loop_
_entity.id
_entity.type
_entity.pdbx_description
1 polymer ?
#
loop_
_entity_poly.entity_id
_entity_poly.type
_entity_poly.pdbx_seq_one_letter_code
_entity_poly.pdbx_strand_id
1 'polypeptide(L)'
;FIPENCDRSVGSRIMPIDRKTMTSEYAPGIVIPLRPFFGSMGVAPAPELGRVSSNPPGRHAGNLDNRELVAGTTLFIPVFAPGALFEIGDGHGAQGDGEVDQTAIETSLRGRVQLSVRKDMKLTWPRAETSTDYISMATDPDLAVATRGAIQEMVDFLVATKKLTKHQAYQLVSLAGNVAFTQIVDKPNLGVHVKMPKSIFK
;
A
#
# COMPACT_ATOMS: atom_id res chain seq x y z
N PHE A 1 11.05 -8.53 -9.88
CA PHE A 1 12.12 -7.51 -10.01
C PHE A 1 13.46 -8.06 -10.50
N ILE A 2 13.88 -9.27 -10.08
CA ILE A 2 15.12 -9.93 -10.55
C ILE A 2 14.74 -11.25 -11.25
N PRO A 3 14.24 -11.20 -12.51
CA PRO A 3 13.66 -12.37 -13.18
C PRO A 3 14.66 -13.49 -13.50
N GLU A 4 15.96 -13.22 -13.38
CA GLU A 4 17.04 -14.19 -13.58
C GLU A 4 17.03 -15.30 -12.51
N ASN A 5 16.45 -15.02 -11.33
CA ASN A 5 16.27 -16.01 -10.28
C ASN A 5 15.05 -16.92 -10.51
N CYS A 6 14.21 -16.64 -11.51
CA CYS A 6 13.03 -17.44 -11.81
C CYS A 6 13.40 -18.60 -12.74
N ASP A 7 13.39 -19.82 -12.22
CA ASP A 7 13.48 -21.03 -13.04
C ASP A 7 12.17 -21.25 -13.79
N ARG A 8 12.15 -20.92 -15.08
CA ARG A 8 10.97 -21.05 -15.95
C ARG A 8 10.54 -22.49 -16.22
N SER A 9 11.35 -23.49 -15.85
CA SER A 9 10.96 -24.89 -15.91
C SER A 9 10.10 -25.33 -14.73
N VAL A 10 10.09 -24.56 -13.64
CA VAL A 10 9.29 -24.81 -12.45
C VAL A 10 7.93 -24.14 -12.59
N GLY A 11 6.86 -24.90 -12.37
CA GLY A 11 5.48 -24.38 -12.39
C GLY A 11 5.12 -23.57 -11.14
N SER A 12 3.90 -23.02 -11.14
CA SER A 12 3.36 -22.29 -9.99
C SER A 12 3.28 -23.18 -8.74
N ARG A 13 3.56 -22.58 -7.58
CA ARG A 13 3.44 -23.24 -6.27
C ARG A 13 2.08 -22.95 -5.66
N ILE A 14 1.42 -23.98 -5.14
CA ILE A 14 0.23 -23.82 -4.29
C ILE A 14 0.67 -23.78 -2.83
N MET A 15 0.34 -22.68 -2.15
CA MET A 15 0.69 -22.43 -0.76
C MET A 15 -0.47 -22.87 0.16
N PRO A 16 -0.29 -23.88 1.03
CA PRO A 16 -1.35 -24.31 1.94
C PRO A 16 -1.59 -23.26 3.02
N ILE A 17 -2.85 -22.89 3.26
CA ILE A 17 -3.26 -21.92 4.29
C ILE A 17 -3.85 -22.66 5.49
N ASP A 18 -3.20 -22.55 6.65
CA ASP A 18 -3.79 -22.94 7.93
C ASP A 18 -4.51 -21.75 8.56
N ARG A 19 -5.84 -21.81 8.58
CA ARG A 19 -6.71 -20.76 9.11
C ARG A 19 -6.83 -20.78 10.65
N LYS A 20 -6.41 -21.86 11.31
CA LYS A 20 -6.44 -21.96 12.78
C LYS A 20 -5.22 -21.27 13.37
N THR A 21 -4.06 -21.51 12.80
CA THR A 21 -2.79 -20.91 13.25
C THR A 21 -2.46 -19.61 12.53
N MET A 22 -3.18 -19.29 11.45
CA MET A 22 -2.90 -18.14 10.57
C MET A 22 -1.48 -18.22 10.01
N THR A 23 -1.11 -19.35 9.43
CA THR A 23 0.21 -19.61 8.85
C THR A 23 0.15 -20.34 7.52
N SER A 24 1.21 -20.27 6.74
CA SER A 24 1.44 -21.10 5.55
C SER A 24 2.87 -21.66 5.59
N GLU A 25 3.02 -22.98 5.43
CA GLU A 25 4.34 -23.62 5.40
C GLU A 25 4.91 -23.59 3.97
N TYR A 26 6.07 -22.97 3.80
CA TYR A 26 6.78 -22.88 2.52
C TYR A 26 7.66 -24.11 2.27
N ALA A 27 8.36 -24.56 3.30
CA ALA A 27 9.21 -25.75 3.30
C ALA A 27 9.31 -26.27 4.74
N PRO A 28 9.80 -27.50 4.97
CA PRO A 28 9.95 -28.04 6.33
C PRO A 28 10.68 -27.07 7.26
N GLY A 29 9.97 -26.60 8.29
CA GLY A 29 10.51 -25.65 9.28
C GLY A 29 10.52 -24.17 8.84
N ILE A 30 10.04 -23.85 7.64
CA ILE A 30 9.88 -22.48 7.12
C ILE A 30 8.39 -22.16 7.08
N VAL A 31 7.90 -21.53 8.15
CA VAL A 31 6.49 -21.20 8.33
C VAL A 31 6.30 -19.68 8.26
N ILE A 32 5.42 -19.25 7.35
CA ILE A 32 5.11 -17.85 7.07
C ILE A 32 3.84 -17.46 7.84
N PRO A 33 3.87 -16.45 8.73
CA PRO A 33 2.67 -15.89 9.33
C PRO A 33 1.80 -15.20 8.29
N LEU A 34 0.49 -15.43 8.35
CA LEU A 34 -0.49 -14.81 7.49
C LEU A 34 -1.01 -13.53 8.12
N ARG A 35 -1.05 -12.45 7.32
CA ARG A 35 -1.59 -11.15 7.70
C ARG A 35 -2.41 -10.64 6.51
N PRO A 36 -3.62 -11.19 6.30
CA PRO A 36 -4.31 -11.04 5.02
C PRO A 36 -4.79 -9.61 4.77
N PHE A 37 -4.72 -9.20 3.50
CA PHE A 37 -5.18 -7.91 3.01
C PHE A 37 -5.54 -8.01 1.52
N PHE A 38 -6.19 -6.97 0.99
CA PHE A 38 -6.43 -6.83 -0.45
C PHE A 38 -5.32 -5.95 -1.04
N GLY A 39 -4.61 -6.42 -2.05
CA GLY A 39 -3.58 -5.66 -2.78
C GLY A 39 -4.19 -4.52 -3.58
N SER A 40 -5.33 -4.80 -4.21
CA SER A 40 -6.11 -3.86 -5.01
C SER A 40 -7.30 -3.27 -4.26
N MET A 41 -7.25 -1.97 -3.98
CA MET A 41 -8.37 -1.16 -3.48
C MET A 41 -8.34 0.21 -4.14
N GLY A 42 -9.37 0.58 -4.88
CA GLY A 42 -9.35 1.79 -5.69
C GLY A 42 -10.70 2.43 -5.90
N VAL A 43 -10.69 3.66 -6.42
CA VAL A 43 -11.86 4.37 -6.93
C VAL A 43 -11.66 4.64 -8.41
N ALA A 44 -12.71 5.04 -9.12
CA ALA A 44 -12.56 5.46 -10.51
C ALA A 44 -11.54 6.60 -10.63
N PRO A 45 -10.63 6.52 -11.63
CA PRO A 45 -9.65 7.56 -11.88
C PRO A 45 -10.31 8.85 -12.38
N ALA A 46 -9.49 9.89 -12.54
CA ALA A 46 -9.94 11.13 -13.17
C ALA A 46 -10.50 10.84 -14.58
N PRO A 47 -11.68 11.37 -14.95
CA PRO A 47 -12.34 11.03 -16.21
C PRO A 47 -11.48 11.19 -17.46
N GLU A 48 -10.55 12.16 -17.46
CA GLU A 48 -9.60 12.42 -18.55
C GLU A 48 -8.62 11.26 -18.80
N LEU A 49 -8.39 10.38 -17.84
CA LEU A 49 -7.56 9.18 -18.00
C LEU A 49 -8.33 8.04 -18.69
N GLY A 50 -9.66 8.14 -18.75
CA GLY A 50 -10.52 7.09 -19.29
C GLY A 50 -10.37 5.77 -18.51
N ARG A 51 -10.39 4.65 -19.25
CA ARG A 51 -10.21 3.32 -18.65
C ARG A 51 -8.73 3.04 -18.40
N VAL A 52 -8.39 2.78 -17.15
CA VAL A 52 -7.04 2.38 -16.74
C VAL A 52 -6.95 0.88 -16.52
N SER A 53 -5.74 0.34 -16.62
CA SER A 53 -5.46 -1.05 -16.20
C SER A 53 -5.60 -1.15 -14.67
N SER A 54 -6.04 -2.30 -14.17
CA SER A 54 -6.06 -2.58 -12.73
C SER A 54 -4.67 -2.89 -12.16
N ASN A 55 -3.65 -3.06 -13.01
CA ASN A 55 -2.32 -3.48 -12.58
C ASN A 55 -1.48 -2.35 -11.93
N PRO A 56 -1.19 -1.20 -12.55
CA PRO A 56 -0.36 -0.20 -11.89
C PRO A 56 -1.17 0.64 -10.90
N PRO A 57 -0.67 0.91 -9.68
CA PRO A 57 -1.31 1.86 -8.78
C PRO A 57 -1.15 3.31 -9.24
N GLY A 58 -2.02 4.17 -8.74
CA GLY A 58 -1.92 5.60 -8.96
C GLY A 58 -2.59 6.42 -7.87
N ARG A 59 -2.91 7.69 -8.19
CA ARG A 59 -3.58 8.60 -7.26
C ARG A 59 -4.98 8.13 -6.84
N HIS A 60 -5.60 7.30 -7.66
CA HIS A 60 -6.89 6.65 -7.40
C HIS A 60 -6.76 5.37 -6.55
N ALA A 61 -5.56 5.13 -5.97
CA ALA A 61 -5.12 3.89 -5.38
C ALA A 61 -5.00 2.77 -6.43
N GLY A 62 -5.84 1.74 -6.41
CA GLY A 62 -5.69 0.58 -7.29
C GLY A 62 -4.82 -0.50 -6.64
N ASN A 63 -3.91 -1.12 -7.41
CA ASN A 63 -3.00 -2.16 -6.94
C ASN A 63 -1.87 -1.60 -6.06
N LEU A 64 -2.23 -1.19 -4.84
CA LEU A 64 -1.27 -0.56 -3.95
C LEU A 64 -0.26 -1.57 -3.41
N ASP A 65 -0.69 -2.81 -3.17
CA ASP A 65 0.14 -3.90 -2.61
C ASP A 65 0.86 -3.47 -1.34
N ASN A 66 0.16 -2.71 -0.52
CA ASN A 66 0.67 -2.28 0.77
C ASN A 66 0.17 -3.23 1.86
N ARG A 67 1.09 -4.07 2.35
CA ARG A 67 0.86 -5.04 3.42
C ARG A 67 0.38 -4.46 4.76
N GLU A 68 0.36 -3.14 4.91
CA GLU A 68 -0.22 -2.47 6.07
C GLU A 68 -1.74 -2.25 5.97
N LEU A 69 -2.35 -2.46 4.79
CA LEU A 69 -3.78 -2.27 4.52
C LEU A 69 -4.64 -3.45 4.97
N VAL A 70 -4.41 -3.88 6.20
CA VAL A 70 -5.07 -5.04 6.83
C VAL A 70 -6.37 -4.64 7.53
N ALA A 71 -7.10 -5.63 8.05
CA ALA A 71 -8.26 -5.36 8.89
C ALA A 71 -7.90 -4.41 10.06
N GLY A 72 -8.68 -3.34 10.21
CA GLY A 72 -8.43 -2.27 11.19
C GLY A 72 -7.67 -1.05 10.64
N THR A 73 -7.10 -1.14 9.44
CA THR A 73 -6.50 0.00 8.74
C THR A 73 -7.56 0.82 8.02
N THR A 74 -7.45 2.14 8.08
CA THR A 74 -8.27 3.07 7.28
C THR A 74 -7.46 3.54 6.08
N LEU A 75 -8.01 3.40 4.87
CA LEU A 75 -7.44 3.93 3.63
C LEU A 75 -8.27 5.15 3.19
N PHE A 76 -7.60 6.28 2.97
CA PHE A 76 -8.17 7.50 2.43
C PHE A 76 -7.74 7.64 0.97
N ILE A 77 -8.71 7.74 0.07
CA ILE A 77 -8.49 7.82 -1.38
C ILE A 77 -9.07 9.15 -1.89
N PRO A 78 -8.32 9.96 -2.67
CA PRO A 78 -8.89 11.12 -3.35
C PRO A 78 -10.00 10.69 -4.32
N VAL A 79 -11.13 11.40 -4.31
CA VAL A 79 -12.29 11.09 -5.18
C VAL A 79 -12.23 11.92 -6.45
N PHE A 80 -12.24 11.24 -7.61
CA PHE A 80 -12.13 11.88 -8.92
C PHE A 80 -13.42 11.83 -9.76
N ALA A 81 -14.34 10.92 -9.45
CA ALA A 81 -15.60 10.74 -10.16
C ALA A 81 -16.80 10.72 -9.19
N PRO A 82 -18.01 11.14 -9.63
CA PRO A 82 -19.23 11.02 -8.83
C PRO A 82 -19.46 9.60 -8.33
N GLY A 83 -19.79 9.46 -7.05
CA GLY A 83 -20.00 8.16 -6.41
C GLY A 83 -18.72 7.40 -6.07
N ALA A 84 -17.54 7.95 -6.40
CA ALA A 84 -16.22 7.32 -6.29
C ALA A 84 -16.04 6.05 -7.14
N LEU A 85 -17.03 5.16 -7.23
CA LEU A 85 -16.98 3.89 -7.96
C LEU A 85 -15.86 3.00 -7.38
N PHE A 86 -15.99 2.69 -6.09
CA PHE A 86 -15.00 1.89 -5.35
C PHE A 86 -14.99 0.43 -5.82
N GLU A 87 -13.79 -0.10 -6.03
CA GLU A 87 -13.52 -1.50 -6.37
C GLU A 87 -12.44 -2.07 -5.44
N ILE A 88 -12.51 -3.38 -5.19
CA ILE A 88 -11.59 -4.12 -4.32
C ILE A 88 -11.40 -5.55 -4.83
N GLY A 89 -10.19 -6.07 -4.74
CA GLY A 89 -9.83 -7.41 -5.19
C GLY A 89 -8.40 -7.76 -4.80
N ASP A 90 -7.85 -8.78 -5.45
CA ASP A 90 -6.45 -9.19 -5.28
C ASP A 90 -6.10 -9.58 -3.84
N GLY A 91 -6.59 -10.73 -3.39
CA GLY A 91 -6.45 -11.13 -1.99
C GLY A 91 -5.08 -11.73 -1.71
N HIS A 92 -4.37 -11.20 -0.72
CA HIS A 92 -3.05 -11.69 -0.32
C HIS A 92 -3.12 -12.33 1.08
N GLY A 93 -2.54 -13.51 1.24
CA GLY A 93 -2.35 -14.16 2.54
C GLY A 93 -1.14 -13.61 3.31
N ALA A 94 -0.05 -13.35 2.59
CA ALA A 94 1.16 -12.73 3.08
C ALA A 94 1.94 -12.11 1.92
N GLN A 95 2.53 -10.94 2.16
CA GLN A 95 3.40 -10.23 1.23
C GLN A 95 4.55 -9.57 2.02
N GLY A 96 5.73 -9.53 1.42
CA GLY A 96 6.84 -8.69 1.89
C GLY A 96 6.75 -7.27 1.31
N ASP A 97 7.51 -6.34 1.89
CA ASP A 97 7.67 -5.01 1.28
C ASP A 97 8.40 -5.16 -0.06
N GLY A 98 7.81 -4.60 -1.12
CA GLY A 98 8.33 -4.63 -2.48
C GLY A 98 7.76 -5.73 -3.38
N GLU A 99 7.13 -6.78 -2.85
CA GLU A 99 6.54 -7.88 -3.66
C GLU A 99 7.49 -8.36 -4.78
N VAL A 100 8.72 -8.69 -4.38
CA VAL A 100 9.88 -8.64 -5.30
C VAL A 100 9.84 -9.66 -6.45
N ASP A 101 9.02 -10.70 -6.39
CA ASP A 101 8.91 -11.73 -7.42
C ASP A 101 7.65 -11.64 -8.30
N GLN A 102 6.86 -10.57 -8.15
CA GLN A 102 5.58 -10.27 -8.82
C GLN A 102 4.34 -10.71 -8.06
N THR A 103 4.43 -11.63 -7.10
CA THR A 103 3.23 -12.17 -6.45
C THR A 103 3.39 -12.30 -4.94
N ALA A 104 2.25 -12.30 -4.26
CA ALA A 104 2.13 -12.65 -2.85
C ALA A 104 1.77 -14.13 -2.68
N ILE A 105 1.39 -14.53 -1.45
CA ILE A 105 0.53 -15.71 -1.29
C ILE A 105 -0.86 -15.34 -1.78
N GLU A 106 -1.10 -15.49 -3.08
CA GLU A 106 -2.39 -15.16 -3.71
C GLU A 106 -3.53 -16.04 -3.21
N THR A 107 -4.66 -15.43 -2.89
CA THR A 107 -5.81 -16.13 -2.33
C THR A 107 -7.15 -15.41 -2.51
N SER A 108 -8.24 -16.16 -2.35
CA SER A 108 -9.58 -15.58 -2.30
C SER A 108 -9.89 -15.08 -0.90
N LEU A 109 -10.28 -13.81 -0.77
CA LEU A 109 -10.67 -13.21 0.50
C LEU A 109 -12.14 -12.80 0.51
N ARG A 110 -12.73 -12.81 1.72
CA ARG A 110 -14.02 -12.18 2.00
C ARG A 110 -13.82 -11.13 3.07
N GLY A 111 -13.97 -9.86 2.68
CA GLY A 111 -13.83 -8.70 3.56
C GLY A 111 -15.15 -8.03 3.90
N ARG A 112 -15.15 -7.24 4.97
CA ARG A 112 -16.18 -6.23 5.25
C ARG A 112 -15.49 -4.87 5.29
N VAL A 113 -15.94 -3.95 4.46
CA VAL A 113 -15.43 -2.58 4.41
C VAL A 113 -16.53 -1.60 4.80
N GLN A 114 -16.13 -0.48 5.40
CA GLN A 114 -17.01 0.66 5.65
C GLN A 114 -16.55 1.82 4.77
N LEU A 115 -17.46 2.36 3.97
CA LEU A 115 -17.19 3.52 3.11
C LEU A 115 -17.79 4.77 3.75
N SER A 116 -16.97 5.81 3.88
CA SER A 116 -17.39 7.12 4.39
C SER A 116 -16.82 8.24 3.54
N VAL A 117 -17.53 9.37 3.44
CA VAL A 117 -17.11 10.50 2.61
C VAL A 117 -16.58 11.62 3.51
N ARG A 118 -15.35 12.07 3.25
CA ARG A 118 -14.69 13.18 3.96
C ARG A 118 -14.62 14.41 3.07
N LYS A 119 -15.54 15.36 3.27
CA LYS A 119 -15.60 16.63 2.51
C LYS A 119 -14.61 17.68 3.01
N ASP A 120 -14.07 17.47 4.20
CA ASP A 120 -13.10 18.31 4.90
C ASP A 120 -11.64 17.99 4.54
N MET A 121 -11.42 16.97 3.70
CA MET A 121 -10.08 16.53 3.31
C MET A 121 -9.84 16.77 1.82
N LYS A 122 -8.64 17.26 1.50
CA LYS A 122 -8.10 17.31 0.15
C LYS A 122 -6.78 16.53 0.12
N LEU A 123 -6.71 15.53 -0.73
CA LEU A 123 -5.57 14.63 -0.86
C LEU A 123 -5.07 14.65 -2.31
N THR A 124 -3.75 14.55 -2.48
CA THR A 124 -3.11 14.34 -3.78
C THR A 124 -2.91 12.84 -4.04
N TRP A 125 -2.45 12.13 -3.01
CA TRP A 125 -2.18 10.70 -3.02
C TRP A 125 -3.04 9.97 -1.98
N PRO A 126 -3.24 8.64 -2.14
CA PRO A 126 -3.80 7.82 -1.08
C PRO A 126 -2.96 7.91 0.19
N ARG A 127 -3.62 7.88 1.34
CA ARG A 127 -3.01 7.86 2.68
C ARG A 127 -3.67 6.76 3.49
N ALA A 128 -2.93 6.06 4.32
CA ALA A 128 -3.49 5.09 5.24
C ALA A 128 -3.19 5.44 6.70
N GLU A 129 -3.96 4.85 7.60
CA GLU A 129 -3.81 5.00 9.03
C GLU A 129 -4.10 3.66 9.70
N THR A 130 -3.10 3.11 10.37
CA THR A 130 -3.22 1.90 11.19
C THR A 130 -3.49 2.31 12.65
N SER A 131 -3.62 1.34 13.57
CA SER A 131 -3.67 1.67 15.00
C SER A 131 -2.39 2.32 15.52
N THR A 132 -1.25 2.09 14.88
CA THR A 132 0.08 2.50 15.35
C THR A 132 0.75 3.58 14.51
N ASP A 133 0.37 3.74 13.25
CA ASP A 133 1.11 4.58 12.29
C ASP A 133 0.17 5.42 11.41
N TYR A 134 0.65 6.61 11.05
CA TYR A 134 0.18 7.31 9.86
C TYR A 134 1.03 6.87 8.66
N ILE A 135 0.42 6.69 7.48
CA ILE A 135 1.10 6.18 6.29
C ILE A 135 0.83 7.10 5.09
N SER A 136 1.85 7.78 4.59
CA SER A 136 1.79 8.46 3.28
C SER A 136 2.34 7.57 2.18
N MET A 137 1.92 7.81 0.94
CA MET A 137 2.24 6.94 -0.19
C MET A 137 2.42 7.78 -1.44
N ALA A 138 3.25 7.32 -2.37
CA ALA A 138 3.28 7.83 -3.73
C ALA A 138 3.76 6.74 -4.68
N THR A 139 3.38 6.87 -5.95
CA THR A 139 3.80 5.95 -7.00
C THR A 139 4.36 6.72 -8.19
N ASP A 140 5.35 6.14 -8.85
CA ASP A 140 5.97 6.72 -10.05
C ASP A 140 6.76 5.63 -10.79
N PRO A 141 6.95 5.73 -12.12
CA PRO A 141 7.89 4.85 -12.82
C PRO A 141 9.34 4.91 -12.32
N ASP A 142 9.76 6.03 -11.73
CA ASP A 142 11.06 6.18 -11.08
C ASP A 142 10.92 6.10 -9.55
N LEU A 143 11.57 5.11 -8.92
CA LEU A 143 11.58 4.93 -7.47
C LEU A 143 12.07 6.16 -6.72
N ALA A 144 13.02 6.92 -7.25
CA ALA A 144 13.51 8.13 -6.62
C ALA A 144 12.42 9.22 -6.59
N VAL A 145 11.61 9.32 -7.65
CA VAL A 145 10.48 10.25 -7.72
C VAL A 145 9.37 9.80 -6.77
N ALA A 146 9.00 8.52 -6.79
CA ALA A 146 8.03 7.94 -5.85
C ALA A 146 8.45 8.16 -4.39
N THR A 147 9.72 7.93 -4.08
CA THR A 147 10.28 8.13 -2.73
C THR A 147 10.17 9.59 -2.29
N ARG A 148 10.57 10.54 -3.15
CA ARG A 148 10.41 11.98 -2.87
C ARG A 148 8.96 12.34 -2.63
N GLY A 149 8.05 11.80 -3.44
CA GLY A 149 6.61 12.01 -3.31
C GLY A 149 6.08 11.54 -1.95
N ALA A 150 6.37 10.29 -1.56
CA ALA A 150 5.88 9.71 -0.31
C ALA A 150 6.40 10.47 0.92
N ILE A 151 7.68 10.88 0.90
CA ILE A 151 8.28 11.71 1.95
C ILE A 151 7.60 13.08 2.01
N GLN A 152 7.42 13.76 0.87
CA GLN A 152 6.82 15.08 0.82
C GLN A 152 5.37 15.06 1.32
N GLU A 153 4.59 14.02 0.97
CA GLU A 153 3.23 13.82 1.48
C GLU A 153 3.19 13.64 3.02
N MET A 154 4.18 12.96 3.62
CA MET A 154 4.27 12.88 5.08
C MET A 154 4.62 14.23 5.71
N VAL A 155 5.57 14.95 5.11
CA VAL A 155 5.96 16.29 5.58
C VAL A 155 4.75 17.22 5.58
N ASP A 156 4.01 17.27 4.47
CA ASP A 156 2.84 18.14 4.34
C ASP A 156 1.71 17.73 5.28
N PHE A 157 1.52 16.42 5.51
CA PHE A 157 0.59 15.92 6.52
C PHE A 157 0.94 16.42 7.93
N LEU A 158 2.21 16.33 8.31
CA LEU A 158 2.68 16.75 9.64
C LEU A 158 2.58 18.26 9.82
N VAL A 159 2.91 19.06 8.79
CA VAL A 159 2.69 20.51 8.81
C VAL A 159 1.22 20.83 9.03
N ALA A 160 0.33 20.19 8.27
CA ALA A 160 -1.11 20.45 8.33
C ALA A 160 -1.76 20.02 9.66
N THR A 161 -1.23 19.00 10.33
CA THR A 161 -1.93 18.36 11.47
C THR A 161 -1.21 18.45 12.82
N LYS A 162 0.10 18.72 12.84
CA LYS A 162 0.92 18.72 14.06
C LYS A 162 1.55 20.07 14.41
N LYS A 163 1.12 21.15 13.73
CA LYS A 163 1.60 22.53 13.96
C LYS A 163 3.13 22.66 13.86
N LEU A 164 3.76 21.85 13.01
CA LEU A 164 5.19 21.89 12.75
C LEU A 164 5.49 22.84 11.59
N THR A 165 6.63 23.50 11.62
CA THR A 165 7.19 24.11 10.41
C THR A 165 7.59 23.04 9.40
N LYS A 166 7.66 23.38 8.10
CA LYS A 166 8.10 22.43 7.06
C LYS A 166 9.48 21.83 7.36
N HIS A 167 10.40 22.63 7.91
CA HIS A 167 11.73 22.16 8.27
C HIS A 167 11.69 21.14 9.42
N GLN A 168 10.95 21.43 10.49
CA GLN A 168 10.78 20.50 11.62
C GLN A 168 10.09 19.20 11.20
N ALA A 169 9.05 19.29 10.37
CA ALA A 169 8.37 18.11 9.83
C ALA A 169 9.32 17.24 9.01
N TYR A 170 10.14 17.84 8.15
CA TYR A 170 11.13 17.10 7.37
C TYR A 170 12.21 16.44 8.23
N GLN A 171 12.73 17.17 9.23
CA GLN A 171 13.65 16.58 10.22
C GLN A 171 12.98 15.41 10.97
N LEU A 172 11.72 15.56 11.39
CA LEU A 172 11.00 14.50 12.10
C LEU A 172 10.79 13.26 11.23
N VAL A 173 10.47 13.43 9.94
CA VAL A 173 10.39 12.31 9.00
C VAL A 173 11.73 11.58 8.89
N SER A 174 12.87 12.30 8.90
CA SER A 174 14.18 11.67 8.91
C SER A 174 14.52 10.95 10.22
N LEU A 175 14.02 11.43 11.36
CA LEU A 175 14.36 10.89 12.68
C LEU A 175 13.46 9.72 13.10
N ALA A 176 12.20 9.71 12.67
CA ALA A 176 11.19 8.77 13.14
C ALA A 176 10.35 8.12 12.02
N GLY A 177 10.43 8.63 10.79
CA GLY A 177 9.73 8.06 9.65
C GLY A 177 10.44 6.82 9.10
N ASN A 178 9.68 5.77 8.80
CA ASN A 178 10.18 4.57 8.15
C ASN A 178 9.77 4.60 6.68
N VAL A 179 10.73 4.72 5.78
CA VAL A 179 10.50 4.67 4.32
C VAL A 179 10.65 3.23 3.85
N ALA A 180 9.64 2.71 3.16
CA ALA A 180 9.65 1.35 2.64
C ALA A 180 9.08 1.31 1.22
N PHE A 181 9.59 0.38 0.41
CA PHE A 181 8.98 0.06 -0.87
C PHE A 181 7.65 -0.66 -0.63
N THR A 182 6.61 -0.20 -1.30
CA THR A 182 5.30 -0.82 -1.21
C THR A 182 5.28 -2.06 -2.11
N GLN A 183 5.41 -1.84 -3.42
CA GLN A 183 5.70 -2.83 -4.45
C GLN A 183 6.70 -2.23 -5.45
N ILE A 184 7.47 -3.09 -6.12
CA ILE A 184 8.43 -2.68 -7.17
C ILE A 184 8.25 -3.45 -8.49
N VAL A 185 7.07 -3.99 -8.71
CA VAL A 185 6.80 -4.96 -9.78
C VAL A 185 5.65 -4.55 -10.71
N ASP A 186 4.74 -3.66 -10.27
CA ASP A 186 3.56 -3.28 -11.07
C ASP A 186 3.84 -2.21 -12.10
N LYS A 187 4.37 -2.64 -13.24
CA LYS A 187 4.75 -1.69 -14.28
C LYS A 187 3.52 -0.98 -14.89
N PRO A 188 3.63 0.34 -15.16
CA PRO A 188 4.84 1.14 -15.08
C PRO A 188 5.14 1.75 -13.69
N ASN A 189 4.22 1.71 -12.73
CA ASN A 189 4.32 2.51 -11.51
C ASN A 189 4.83 1.71 -10.30
N LEU A 190 5.91 2.20 -9.68
CA LEU A 190 6.50 1.59 -8.50
C LEU A 190 6.06 2.38 -7.26
N GLY A 191 5.82 1.67 -6.16
CA GLY A 191 5.23 2.26 -4.95
C GLY A 191 6.23 2.44 -3.83
N VAL A 192 6.18 3.59 -3.15
CA VAL A 192 6.87 3.84 -1.89
C VAL A 192 5.88 4.38 -0.86
N HIS A 193 6.05 4.00 0.40
CA HIS A 193 5.30 4.56 1.51
C HIS A 193 6.20 4.98 2.68
N VAL A 194 5.71 5.91 3.49
CA VAL A 194 6.36 6.34 4.73
C VAL A 194 5.42 6.08 5.90
N LYS A 195 5.90 5.32 6.89
CA LYS A 195 5.19 5.10 8.16
C LYS A 195 5.73 6.05 9.22
N MET A 196 4.83 6.79 9.86
CA MET A 196 5.14 7.69 10.97
C MET A 196 4.46 7.17 12.25
N PRO A 197 5.23 6.70 13.25
CA PRO A 197 4.67 6.13 14.46
C PRO A 197 3.86 7.16 15.24
N LYS A 198 2.63 6.81 15.61
CA LYS A 198 1.73 7.68 16.41
C LYS A 198 2.24 7.86 17.83
N SER A 199 2.95 6.87 18.37
CA SER A 199 3.40 6.82 19.75
C SER A 199 4.38 7.94 20.15
N ILE A 200 5.01 8.59 19.17
CA ILE A 200 5.93 9.72 19.40
C ILE A 200 5.19 11.04 19.67
N PHE A 201 3.90 11.14 19.31
CA PHE A 201 3.06 12.30 19.60
C PHE A 201 2.33 12.05 20.92
N LYS A 202 2.65 12.85 21.95
CA LYS A 202 2.05 12.78 23.29
C LYS A 202 0.95 13.82 23.47
#